data_AF-A0A0U5EYY2-F1
#
_entry.id   AF-A0A0U5EYY2-F1
#
_cell.length_a   1.000
_cell.length_b   1.000
_cell.length_c   1.000
_cell.angle_alpha   90.00
_cell.angle_beta   90.00
_cell.angle_gamma   90.00
#
_symmetry.space_group_name_H-M   'P 1'
#
loop_
_entity.id
_entity.type
_entity.pdbx_description
1 polymer ?
#
loop_
_entity_poly.entity_id
_entity_poly.type
_entity_poly.pdbx_seq_one_letter_code
_entity_poly.pdbx_strand_id
1 'polypeptide(L)'
;MTDTSTTTTPKTGADIVKAAYPARYYAQYDKSATGVTHATAVIDTQASDTKVNALPAASDMIALTADQYVMAQGANNIRIQNGALLYPARYYVRYDTTAAQPTDITGWFDTWALSDVSLLPDAEQMLAVSQADWNNPEIHAYSGKGVQDGKIVDYTPPVPLPIQAQGEQTWIASQASMAAAMGETFTSDMKAYVKAVQAIADGTDTASTKLPDRPKNIMS
;
A
#
# COMPACT_ATOMS: atom_id res chain seq x y z
N MET A 1 -46.43 -46.39 -17.08
CA MET A 1 -46.06 -45.07 -16.54
C MET A 1 -45.45 -45.31 -15.17
N THR A 2 -44.13 -45.34 -15.07
CA THR A 2 -43.43 -45.41 -13.78
C THR A 2 -43.35 -43.99 -13.23
N ASP A 3 -44.10 -43.77 -12.15
CA ASP A 3 -44.13 -42.52 -11.40
C ASP A 3 -42.88 -42.43 -10.53
N THR A 4 -41.93 -41.59 -10.94
CA THR A 4 -40.70 -41.34 -10.20
C THR A 4 -41.02 -40.37 -9.07
N SER A 5 -41.48 -40.90 -7.93
CA SER A 5 -41.60 -40.14 -6.69
C SER A 5 -40.21 -39.65 -6.27
N THR A 6 -39.94 -38.36 -6.48
CA THR A 6 -38.80 -37.67 -5.87
C THR A 6 -39.06 -37.54 -4.38
N THR A 7 -38.33 -38.30 -3.56
CA THR A 7 -38.33 -38.18 -2.11
C THR A 7 -37.76 -36.81 -1.73
N THR A 8 -38.64 -35.87 -1.37
CA THR A 8 -38.24 -34.57 -0.84
C THR A 8 -37.79 -34.75 0.61
N THR A 9 -36.49 -34.78 0.86
CA THR A 9 -35.95 -34.79 2.23
C THR A 9 -36.41 -33.51 2.96
N PRO A 10 -37.04 -33.61 4.15
CA PRO A 10 -37.41 -32.45 4.94
C PRO A 10 -36.16 -31.60 5.24
N LYS A 11 -36.19 -30.32 4.85
CA LYS A 11 -35.12 -29.37 5.18
C LYS A 11 -35.26 -28.93 6.63
N THR A 12 -34.15 -28.90 7.37
CA THR A 12 -34.12 -28.29 8.70
C THR A 12 -34.25 -26.77 8.60
N GLY A 13 -34.60 -26.09 9.69
CA GLY A 13 -34.59 -24.63 9.72
C GLY A 13 -33.22 -24.04 9.35
N ALA A 14 -32.14 -24.71 9.74
CA ALA A 14 -30.78 -24.34 9.36
C ALA A 14 -30.54 -24.48 7.84
N ASP A 15 -31.09 -25.51 7.19
CA ASP A 15 -30.98 -25.68 5.73
C ASP A 15 -31.73 -24.59 4.96
N ILE A 16 -32.84 -24.09 5.52
CA ILE A 16 -33.60 -22.97 4.94
C ILE A 16 -32.80 -21.67 5.06
N VAL A 17 -32.22 -21.39 6.24
CA VAL A 17 -31.36 -20.21 6.46
C VAL A 17 -30.16 -20.24 5.53
N LYS A 18 -29.46 -21.37 5.44
CA LYS A 18 -28.28 -21.53 4.57
C LYS A 18 -28.61 -21.39 3.08
N ALA A 19 -29.83 -21.78 2.66
CA ALA A 19 -30.28 -21.57 1.30
C ALA A 19 -30.57 -20.09 0.99
N ALA A 20 -31.11 -19.34 1.95
CA ALA A 20 -31.39 -17.91 1.81
C ALA A 20 -30.15 -17.02 1.99
N TYR A 21 -29.19 -17.47 2.81
CA TYR A 21 -27.95 -16.78 3.16
C TYR A 21 -26.76 -17.71 2.89
N PRO A 22 -26.22 -17.72 1.65
CA PRO A 22 -25.11 -18.60 1.29
C PRO A 22 -23.81 -18.34 2.07
N ALA A 23 -23.54 -17.08 2.42
CA ALA A 23 -22.49 -16.71 3.37
C ALA A 23 -23.03 -16.64 4.80
N ARG A 24 -22.14 -16.73 5.80
CA ARG A 24 -22.50 -16.55 7.21
C ARG A 24 -22.53 -15.08 7.63
N TYR A 25 -21.57 -14.31 7.15
CA TYR A 25 -21.34 -12.93 7.57
C TYR A 25 -21.72 -11.95 6.47
N TYR A 26 -22.35 -10.84 6.86
CA TYR A 26 -22.74 -9.79 5.92
C TYR A 26 -22.53 -8.39 6.50
N ALA A 27 -22.26 -7.43 5.62
CA ALA A 27 -22.39 -6.00 5.90
C ALA A 27 -23.71 -5.49 5.30
N GLN A 28 -24.55 -4.92 6.15
CA GLN A 28 -25.71 -4.14 5.74
C GLN A 28 -25.27 -2.71 5.43
N TYR A 29 -25.88 -2.07 4.43
CA TYR A 29 -25.55 -0.70 4.02
C TYR A 29 -26.76 0.01 3.42
N ASP A 30 -26.66 1.33 3.28
CA ASP A 30 -27.67 2.12 2.57
C ASP A 30 -27.53 1.94 1.05
N LYS A 31 -28.43 1.14 0.46
CA LYS A 31 -28.46 0.89 -0.99
C LYS A 31 -28.93 2.09 -1.82
N SER A 32 -29.56 3.08 -1.18
CA SER A 32 -30.02 4.29 -1.87
C SER A 32 -28.90 5.32 -2.08
N ALA A 33 -27.78 5.13 -1.38
CA ALA A 33 -26.61 6.00 -1.52
C ALA A 33 -26.04 5.94 -2.95
N THR A 34 -25.85 7.11 -3.55
CA THR A 34 -25.26 7.28 -4.89
C THR A 34 -23.73 7.46 -4.87
N GLY A 35 -23.16 7.62 -3.67
CA GLY A 35 -21.72 7.77 -3.44
C GLY A 35 -21.17 6.71 -2.50
N VAL A 36 -19.95 6.94 -2.00
CA VAL A 36 -19.34 6.08 -0.98
C VAL A 36 -20.18 6.16 0.29
N THR A 37 -20.64 5.00 0.77
CA THR A 37 -21.34 4.84 2.05
C THR A 37 -20.53 3.92 2.97
N HIS A 38 -21.03 3.68 4.18
CA HIS A 38 -20.45 2.76 5.13
C HIS A 38 -21.42 1.62 5.48
N ALA A 39 -20.88 0.51 5.96
CA ALA A 39 -21.69 -0.53 6.57
C ALA A 39 -22.43 0.05 7.79
N THR A 40 -23.75 -0.09 7.82
CA THR A 40 -24.60 0.35 8.94
C THR A 40 -24.74 -0.73 10.01
N ALA A 41 -24.51 -1.99 9.65
CA ALA A 41 -24.43 -3.12 10.57
C ALA A 41 -23.57 -4.24 9.99
N VAL A 42 -23.02 -5.07 10.87
CA VAL A 42 -22.27 -6.28 10.52
C VAL A 42 -22.96 -7.46 11.19
N ILE A 43 -23.37 -8.44 10.40
CA ILE A 43 -24.37 -9.46 10.79
C ILE A 43 -23.72 -10.84 10.70
N ASP A 44 -23.89 -11.65 11.76
CA ASP A 44 -23.69 -13.10 11.73
C ASP A 44 -25.06 -13.77 11.63
N THR A 45 -25.41 -14.30 10.46
CA THR A 45 -26.72 -14.91 10.20
C THR A 45 -27.00 -16.18 11.01
N GLN A 46 -25.99 -16.71 11.69
CA GLN A 46 -26.07 -17.92 12.50
C GLN A 46 -25.84 -17.66 14.00
N ALA A 47 -25.72 -16.39 14.42
CA ALA A 47 -25.63 -16.07 15.85
C ALA A 47 -26.93 -16.45 16.57
N SER A 48 -26.83 -16.89 17.83
CA SER A 48 -27.95 -17.45 18.60
C SER A 48 -29.09 -16.47 18.86
N ASP A 49 -28.81 -15.17 18.82
CA ASP A 49 -29.74 -14.07 18.99
C ASP A 49 -30.28 -13.51 17.66
N THR A 50 -29.83 -14.05 16.52
CA THR A 50 -30.23 -13.56 15.20
C THR A 50 -31.67 -13.94 14.89
N LYS A 51 -32.48 -12.91 14.63
CA LYS A 51 -33.86 -13.05 14.17
C LYS A 51 -33.87 -13.12 12.65
N VAL A 52 -33.75 -14.33 12.10
CA VAL A 52 -33.68 -14.57 10.64
C VAL A 52 -34.81 -13.87 9.87
N ASN A 53 -36.02 -13.86 10.42
CA ASN A 53 -37.19 -13.23 9.80
C ASN A 53 -37.15 -11.69 9.77
N ALA A 54 -36.19 -11.07 10.46
CA ALA A 54 -35.96 -9.63 10.49
C ALA A 54 -34.71 -9.22 9.69
N LEU A 55 -34.00 -10.19 9.09
CA LEU A 55 -32.83 -9.90 8.28
C LEU A 55 -33.24 -9.38 6.89
N PRO A 56 -32.50 -8.41 6.33
CA PRO A 56 -32.61 -8.07 4.91
C PRO A 56 -32.34 -9.30 4.02
N ALA A 57 -32.78 -9.26 2.77
CA ALA A 57 -32.41 -10.30 1.80
C ALA A 57 -30.88 -10.32 1.62
N ALA A 58 -30.28 -11.49 1.39
CA ALA A 58 -28.85 -11.60 1.16
C ALA A 58 -28.38 -10.74 -0.04
N SER A 59 -29.23 -10.57 -1.07
CA SER A 59 -28.99 -9.70 -2.22
C SER A 59 -28.99 -8.19 -1.89
N ASP A 60 -29.42 -7.83 -0.68
CA ASP A 60 -29.41 -6.45 -0.19
C ASP A 60 -28.24 -6.15 0.74
N MET A 61 -27.31 -7.09 0.90
CA MET A 61 -26.14 -6.97 1.76
C MET A 61 -24.88 -7.43 1.03
N ILE A 62 -23.72 -7.12 1.60
CA ILE A 62 -22.43 -7.55 1.09
C ILE A 62 -21.94 -8.73 1.91
N ALA A 63 -21.66 -9.87 1.26
CA ALA A 63 -21.06 -11.01 1.93
C ALA A 63 -19.65 -10.66 2.42
N LEU A 64 -19.34 -11.01 3.66
CA LEU A 64 -18.03 -10.85 4.26
C LEU A 64 -17.36 -12.21 4.47
N THR A 65 -16.04 -12.23 4.38
CA THR A 65 -15.23 -13.33 4.91
C THR A 65 -15.24 -13.33 6.43
N ALA A 66 -14.82 -14.45 7.04
CA ALA A 66 -14.68 -14.54 8.49
C ALA A 66 -13.70 -13.50 9.03
N ASP A 67 -12.56 -13.31 8.35
CA ASP A 67 -11.54 -12.35 8.75
C ASP A 67 -12.06 -10.91 8.67
N GLN A 68 -12.79 -10.55 7.61
CA GLN A 68 -13.44 -9.25 7.51
C GLN A 68 -14.47 -9.03 8.62
N TYR A 69 -15.28 -10.04 8.95
CA TYR A 69 -16.24 -9.95 10.05
C TYR A 69 -15.53 -9.71 11.40
N VAL A 70 -14.46 -10.44 11.69
CA VAL A 70 -13.68 -10.26 12.92
C VAL A 70 -13.04 -8.88 12.98
N MET A 71 -12.43 -8.42 11.88
CA MET A 71 -11.81 -7.09 11.81
C MET A 71 -12.82 -5.95 11.98
N ALA A 72 -14.05 -6.16 11.49
CA ALA A 72 -15.13 -5.19 11.55
C ALA A 72 -15.63 -4.94 12.98
N GLN A 73 -15.46 -5.90 13.90
CA GLN A 73 -15.84 -5.70 15.31
C GLN A 73 -15.02 -4.58 15.98
N GLY A 74 -13.85 -4.25 15.44
CA GLY A 74 -12.97 -3.19 15.93
C GLY A 74 -12.85 -1.97 15.02
N ALA A 75 -13.70 -1.83 14.00
CA ALA A 75 -13.71 -0.67 13.10
C ALA A 75 -15.09 -0.43 12.48
N ASN A 76 -15.51 0.83 12.48
CA ASN A 76 -16.89 1.18 12.15
C ASN A 76 -17.10 1.66 10.70
N ASN A 77 -16.02 1.87 9.92
CA ASN A 77 -16.12 2.52 8.62
C ASN A 77 -15.77 1.60 7.45
N ILE A 78 -16.41 0.42 7.35
CA ILE A 78 -16.29 -0.42 6.15
C ILE A 78 -16.91 0.34 4.97
N ARG A 79 -16.08 0.76 4.02
CA ARG A 79 -16.52 1.58 2.87
C ARG A 79 -17.14 0.73 1.79
N ILE A 80 -18.31 1.15 1.32
CA ILE A 80 -19.09 0.46 0.30
C ILE A 80 -19.44 1.45 -0.80
N GLN A 81 -19.29 1.03 -2.05
CA GLN A 81 -19.73 1.77 -3.22
C GLN A 81 -20.23 0.78 -4.26
N ASN A 82 -21.32 1.11 -4.96
CA ASN A 82 -21.89 0.28 -6.03
C ASN A 82 -22.14 -1.19 -5.63
N GLY A 83 -22.47 -1.44 -4.35
CA GLY A 83 -22.71 -2.79 -3.84
C GLY A 83 -21.46 -3.65 -3.73
N ALA A 84 -20.29 -3.05 -3.54
CA ALA A 84 -19.04 -3.75 -3.24
C ALA A 84 -18.25 -3.01 -2.15
N LEU A 85 -17.38 -3.75 -1.45
CA LEU A 85 -16.41 -3.14 -0.54
C LEU A 85 -15.42 -2.32 -1.38
N LEU A 86 -15.25 -1.04 -1.05
CA LEU A 86 -14.29 -0.17 -1.73
C LEU A 86 -12.84 -0.54 -1.34
N TYR A 87 -12.64 -0.92 -0.08
CA TYR A 87 -11.38 -1.42 0.47
C TYR A 87 -11.63 -2.77 1.15
N PRO A 88 -11.44 -3.90 0.43
CA PRO A 88 -11.74 -5.23 0.97
C PRO A 88 -10.88 -5.65 2.18
N ALA A 89 -9.64 -5.18 2.27
CA ALA A 89 -8.81 -5.33 3.46
C ALA A 89 -8.97 -4.11 4.37
N ARG A 90 -8.55 -4.22 5.63
CA ARG A 90 -8.52 -3.09 6.56
C ARG A 90 -7.26 -2.26 6.39
N TYR A 91 -6.11 -2.93 6.29
CA TYR A 91 -4.80 -2.32 6.30
C TYR A 91 -4.18 -2.33 4.91
N TYR A 92 -3.58 -1.21 4.52
CA TYR A 92 -2.89 -1.06 3.25
C TYR A 92 -1.59 -0.29 3.39
N VAL A 93 -0.64 -0.58 2.51
CA VAL A 93 0.52 0.26 2.25
C VAL A 93 0.47 0.84 0.85
N ARG A 94 0.79 2.13 0.74
CA ARG A 94 0.98 2.82 -0.53
C ARG A 94 2.45 2.81 -0.90
N TYR A 95 2.72 2.57 -2.17
CA TYR A 95 4.06 2.56 -2.76
C TYR A 95 3.95 3.01 -4.23
N ASP A 96 5.07 3.32 -4.86
CA ASP A 96 5.09 3.63 -6.28
C ASP A 96 5.02 2.34 -7.10
N THR A 97 3.87 2.05 -7.68
CA THR A 97 3.63 0.85 -8.50
C THR A 97 4.30 0.92 -9.86
N THR A 98 4.86 2.06 -10.25
CA THR A 98 5.47 2.31 -11.57
C THR A 98 6.99 2.33 -11.55
N ALA A 99 7.59 2.54 -10.37
CA ALA A 99 9.04 2.55 -10.19
C ALA A 99 9.63 1.13 -10.12
N ALA A 100 10.95 1.03 -10.35
CA ALA A 100 11.68 -0.22 -10.21
C ALA A 100 11.67 -0.68 -8.74
N GLN A 101 11.29 -1.93 -8.51
CA GLN A 101 11.19 -2.51 -7.17
C GLN A 101 12.53 -3.10 -6.69
N PRO A 102 12.78 -3.13 -5.36
CA PRO A 102 11.93 -2.64 -4.28
C PRO A 102 11.75 -1.12 -4.28
N THR A 103 10.54 -0.65 -4.00
CA THR A 103 10.23 0.79 -3.87
C THR A 103 9.87 1.13 -2.44
N ASP A 104 10.13 2.36 -2.02
CA ASP A 104 9.75 2.87 -0.70
C ASP A 104 8.25 2.72 -0.40
N ILE A 105 7.94 2.40 0.86
CA ILE A 105 6.59 2.57 1.39
C ILE A 105 6.37 4.07 1.64
N THR A 106 5.36 4.64 0.99
CA THR A 106 5.04 6.07 1.04
C THR A 106 3.83 6.38 1.93
N GLY A 107 3.25 5.37 2.58
CA GLY A 107 2.16 5.54 3.53
C GLY A 107 1.58 4.22 4.02
N TRP A 108 1.05 4.26 5.25
CA TRP A 108 0.32 3.18 5.91
C TRP A 108 -1.10 3.65 6.22
N PHE A 109 -2.10 2.83 5.91
CA PHE A 109 -3.50 3.22 6.05
C PHE A 109 -4.34 2.11 6.71
N ASP A 110 -5.02 2.46 7.81
CA ASP A 110 -6.19 1.72 8.30
C ASP A 110 -7.44 2.31 7.66
N THR A 111 -7.81 1.77 6.50
CA THR A 111 -8.91 2.30 5.67
C THR A 111 -10.28 2.21 6.35
N TRP A 112 -10.43 1.34 7.36
CA TRP A 112 -11.69 1.18 8.09
C TRP A 112 -11.74 2.04 9.37
N ALA A 113 -10.61 2.60 9.81
CA ALA A 113 -10.57 3.62 10.85
C ALA A 113 -10.73 5.04 10.30
N LEU A 114 -10.40 5.26 9.02
CA LEU A 114 -10.49 6.58 8.39
C LEU A 114 -11.94 7.06 8.23
N SER A 115 -12.16 8.34 8.55
CA SER A 115 -13.45 9.02 8.39
C SER A 115 -13.71 9.49 6.94
N ASP A 116 -12.64 9.66 6.16
CA ASP A 116 -12.69 9.95 4.72
C ASP A 116 -11.56 9.20 3.99
N VAL A 117 -11.88 8.66 2.82
CA VAL A 117 -10.98 7.89 1.96
C VAL A 117 -10.83 8.52 0.57
N SER A 118 -11.38 9.72 0.35
CA SER A 118 -11.39 10.43 -0.93
C SER A 118 -10.00 10.74 -1.51
N LEU A 119 -8.98 10.81 -0.66
CA LEU A 119 -7.59 11.07 -1.03
C LEU A 119 -6.71 9.81 -1.06
N LEU A 120 -7.29 8.64 -0.80
CA LEU A 120 -6.57 7.38 -0.92
C LEU A 120 -6.58 6.92 -2.37
N PRO A 121 -5.48 6.31 -2.86
CA PRO A 121 -5.51 5.55 -4.09
C PRO A 121 -6.52 4.40 -4.01
N ASP A 122 -6.94 3.89 -5.17
CA ASP A 122 -7.78 2.71 -5.22
C ASP A 122 -7.08 1.52 -4.54
N ALA A 123 -7.86 0.59 -3.98
CA ALA A 123 -7.33 -0.57 -3.25
C ALA A 123 -6.35 -1.41 -4.09
N GLU A 124 -6.54 -1.46 -5.42
CA GLU A 124 -5.67 -2.18 -6.36
C GLU A 124 -4.30 -1.51 -6.57
N GLN A 125 -4.18 -0.22 -6.26
CA GLN A 125 -2.94 0.56 -6.33
C GLN A 125 -2.15 0.53 -5.02
N MET A 126 -2.64 -0.19 -4.02
CA MET A 126 -2.01 -0.37 -2.73
C MET A 126 -1.83 -1.86 -2.44
N LEU A 127 -0.90 -2.18 -1.54
CA LEU A 127 -0.71 -3.54 -1.08
C LEU A 127 -1.53 -3.75 0.19
N ALA A 128 -2.44 -4.72 0.18
CA ALA A 128 -3.16 -5.15 1.36
C ALA A 128 -2.21 -5.80 2.37
N VAL A 129 -2.37 -5.46 3.65
CA VAL A 129 -1.53 -5.92 4.76
C VAL A 129 -2.36 -6.73 5.73
N SER A 130 -1.80 -7.82 6.24
CA SER A 130 -2.46 -8.63 7.26
C SER A 130 -2.51 -7.88 8.60
N GLN A 131 -3.46 -8.23 9.47
CA GLN A 131 -3.49 -7.65 10.82
C GLN A 131 -2.23 -8.00 11.64
N ALA A 132 -1.64 -9.17 11.40
CA ALA A 132 -0.41 -9.58 12.06
C ALA A 132 0.77 -8.67 11.66
N ASP A 133 0.93 -8.42 10.36
CA ASP A 133 1.99 -7.55 9.83
C ASP A 133 1.79 -6.09 10.23
N TRP A 134 0.54 -5.60 10.24
CA TRP A 134 0.21 -4.25 10.71
C TRP A 134 0.58 -4.03 12.18
N ASN A 135 0.42 -5.05 13.01
CA ASN A 135 0.75 -4.99 14.44
C ASN A 135 2.21 -5.31 14.74
N ASN A 136 2.99 -5.76 13.75
CA ASN A 136 4.40 -6.07 13.93
C ASN A 136 5.26 -4.81 13.69
N PRO A 137 5.89 -4.23 14.71
CA PRO A 137 6.69 -3.01 14.57
C PRO A 137 7.95 -3.19 13.70
N GLU A 138 8.41 -4.42 13.48
CA GLU A 138 9.52 -4.69 12.57
C GLU A 138 9.09 -4.58 11.10
N ILE A 139 7.82 -4.84 10.80
CA ILE A 139 7.22 -4.77 9.45
C ILE A 139 6.56 -3.41 9.24
N HIS A 140 5.69 -3.00 10.17
CA HIS A 140 5.06 -1.68 10.22
C HIS A 140 6.03 -0.64 10.78
N ALA A 141 7.10 -0.39 10.03
CA ALA A 141 8.15 0.55 10.35
C ALA A 141 8.05 1.82 9.49
N TYR A 142 8.53 2.94 10.04
CA TYR A 142 8.60 4.23 9.32
C TYR A 142 9.67 4.27 8.23
N SER A 143 10.68 3.38 8.30
CA SER A 143 11.78 3.33 7.35
C SER A 143 12.38 1.92 7.30
N GLY A 144 13.26 1.67 6.31
CA GLY A 144 13.93 0.38 6.15
C GLY A 144 13.07 -0.71 5.51
N LYS A 145 11.89 -0.35 5.01
CA LYS A 145 10.94 -1.27 4.38
C LYS A 145 10.49 -0.74 3.03
N GLY A 146 10.33 -1.66 2.10
CA GLY A 146 9.88 -1.40 0.73
C GLY A 146 8.93 -2.49 0.25
N VAL A 147 8.31 -2.26 -0.90
CA VAL A 147 7.47 -3.26 -1.56
C VAL A 147 8.21 -3.86 -2.74
N GLN A 148 8.27 -5.19 -2.78
CA GLN A 148 8.78 -5.97 -3.90
C GLN A 148 7.85 -7.16 -4.17
N ASP A 149 7.42 -7.32 -5.42
CA ASP A 149 6.57 -8.42 -5.89
C ASP A 149 5.32 -8.63 -5.02
N GLY A 150 4.70 -7.52 -4.60
CA GLY A 150 3.52 -7.54 -3.73
C GLY A 150 3.79 -7.98 -2.30
N LYS A 151 5.03 -7.86 -1.81
CA LYS A 151 5.43 -8.20 -0.44
C LYS A 151 6.23 -7.08 0.18
N ILE A 152 6.11 -6.93 1.49
CA ILE A 152 6.96 -6.03 2.27
C ILE A 152 8.31 -6.72 2.50
N VAL A 153 9.40 -6.05 2.16
CA VAL A 153 10.79 -6.54 2.28
C VAL A 153 11.67 -5.48 2.97
N ASP A 154 12.82 -5.91 3.49
CA ASP A 154 13.85 -4.96 3.92
C ASP A 154 14.36 -4.16 2.71
N TYR A 155 14.48 -2.85 2.89
CA TYR A 155 14.84 -1.95 1.80
C TYR A 155 15.67 -0.77 2.32
N THR A 156 16.78 -0.52 1.63
CA THR A 156 17.60 0.67 1.82
C THR A 156 17.51 1.50 0.54
N PRO A 157 16.88 2.68 0.58
CA PRO A 157 16.74 3.53 -0.60
C PRO A 157 18.10 3.91 -1.19
N PRO A 158 18.23 3.98 -2.53
CA PRO A 158 19.43 4.52 -3.14
C PRO A 158 19.58 5.98 -2.73
N VAL A 159 20.82 6.38 -2.42
CA VAL A 159 21.12 7.78 -2.08
C VAL A 159 20.80 8.68 -3.28
N PRO A 160 20.01 9.75 -3.13
CA PRO A 160 19.69 10.64 -4.24
C PRO A 160 20.96 11.23 -4.87
N LEU A 161 20.98 11.33 -6.21
CA LEU A 161 22.16 11.78 -6.96
C LEU A 161 22.72 13.14 -6.50
N PRO A 162 21.90 14.18 -6.19
CA PRO A 162 22.41 15.43 -5.62
C PRO A 162 23.16 15.25 -4.30
N ILE A 163 22.71 14.33 -3.45
CA ILE A 163 23.37 14.01 -2.16
C ILE A 163 24.71 13.29 -2.42
N GLN A 164 24.75 12.37 -3.40
CA GLN A 164 26.02 11.77 -3.82
C GLN A 164 27.01 12.85 -4.31
N ALA A 165 26.53 13.81 -5.09
CA ALA A 165 27.34 14.92 -5.61
C ALA A 165 27.86 15.85 -4.50
N GLN A 166 27.07 16.13 -3.46
CA GLN A 166 27.52 16.88 -2.29
C GLN A 166 28.63 16.13 -1.53
N GLY A 167 28.49 14.81 -1.38
CA GLY A 167 29.57 13.96 -0.86
C GLY A 167 30.84 14.08 -1.72
N GLU A 168 30.68 14.08 -3.04
CA GLU A 168 31.77 14.21 -4.00
C GLU A 168 32.47 15.59 -3.97
N GLN A 169 31.74 16.66 -3.68
CA GLN A 169 32.33 18.00 -3.47
C GLN A 169 33.34 18.02 -2.33
N THR A 170 33.13 17.21 -1.29
CA THR A 170 34.09 17.08 -0.18
C THR A 170 35.39 16.46 -0.66
N TRP A 171 35.33 15.43 -1.51
CA TRP A 171 36.52 14.87 -2.14
C TRP A 171 37.21 15.90 -3.04
N ILE A 172 36.47 16.61 -3.89
CA ILE A 172 37.00 17.69 -4.75
C ILE A 172 37.75 18.73 -3.93
N ALA A 173 37.19 19.18 -2.81
CA ALA A 173 37.81 20.18 -1.93
C ALA A 173 39.15 19.68 -1.38
N SER A 174 39.23 18.40 -0.98
CA SER A 174 40.50 17.80 -0.52
C SER A 174 41.59 17.85 -1.59
N GLN A 175 41.23 17.57 -2.84
CA GLN A 175 42.18 17.62 -3.96
C GLN A 175 42.62 19.05 -4.25
N ALA A 176 41.70 20.01 -4.17
CA ALA A 176 42.02 21.42 -4.39
C ALA A 176 43.03 21.95 -3.35
N SER A 177 42.89 21.55 -2.08
CA SER A 177 43.85 21.89 -1.03
C SER A 177 45.23 21.28 -1.29
N MET A 178 45.31 20.03 -1.76
CA MET A 178 46.58 19.39 -2.12
C MET A 178 47.25 20.09 -3.30
N ALA A 179 46.50 20.40 -4.35
CA ALA A 179 46.99 21.14 -5.51
C ALA A 179 47.63 22.47 -5.09
N ALA A 180 46.90 23.24 -4.27
CA ALA A 180 47.36 24.52 -3.75
C ALA A 180 48.64 24.38 -2.91
N ALA A 181 48.73 23.35 -2.06
CA ALA A 181 49.92 23.08 -1.26
C ALA A 181 51.14 22.68 -2.09
N MET A 182 50.92 22.00 -3.23
CA MET A 182 51.97 21.58 -4.16
C MET A 182 52.32 22.64 -5.21
N GLY A 183 51.57 23.74 -5.29
CA GLY A 183 51.72 24.75 -6.34
C GLY A 183 51.22 24.30 -7.71
N GLU A 184 50.43 23.23 -7.76
CA GLU A 184 49.80 22.70 -8.97
C GLU A 184 48.39 23.28 -9.16
N THR A 185 47.83 23.13 -10.36
CA THR A 185 46.46 23.52 -10.65
C THR A 185 45.65 22.37 -11.22
N PHE A 186 44.32 22.43 -11.07
CA PHE A 186 43.44 21.46 -11.71
C PHE A 186 43.55 21.50 -13.24
N THR A 187 43.61 20.30 -13.84
CA THR A 187 43.52 20.10 -15.29
C THR A 187 42.18 20.62 -15.85
N SER A 188 42.08 20.77 -17.18
CA SER A 188 40.81 21.09 -17.84
C SER A 188 39.72 20.08 -17.51
N ASP A 189 40.08 18.81 -17.47
CA ASP A 189 39.15 17.70 -17.25
C ASP A 189 38.64 17.71 -15.81
N MET A 190 39.53 17.98 -14.85
CA MET A 190 39.13 18.16 -13.45
C MET A 190 38.22 19.39 -13.28
N LYS A 191 38.49 20.51 -13.95
CA LYS A 191 37.59 21.68 -13.91
C LYS A 191 36.22 21.37 -14.50
N ALA A 192 36.13 20.60 -15.59
CA ALA A 192 34.87 20.16 -16.18
C ALA A 192 34.11 19.23 -15.22
N TYR A 193 34.82 18.29 -14.60
CA TYR A 193 34.29 17.40 -13.57
C TYR A 193 33.69 18.16 -12.38
N VAL A 194 34.42 19.13 -11.82
CA VAL A 194 33.95 19.96 -10.70
C VAL A 194 32.66 20.70 -11.06
N LYS A 195 32.60 21.29 -12.26
CA LYS A 195 31.39 21.99 -12.73
C LYS A 195 30.19 21.04 -12.87
N ALA A 196 30.41 19.84 -13.43
CA ALA A 196 29.35 18.85 -13.58
C ALA A 196 28.84 18.36 -12.22
N VAL A 197 29.74 18.02 -11.29
CA VAL A 197 29.36 17.62 -9.93
C VAL A 197 28.62 18.76 -9.21
N GLN A 198 29.04 20.01 -9.39
CA GLN A 198 28.35 21.16 -8.80
C GLN A 198 26.95 21.36 -9.36
N ALA A 199 26.77 21.24 -10.69
CA ALA A 199 25.46 21.34 -11.33
C ALA A 199 24.50 20.22 -10.88
N ILE A 200 25.01 19.02 -10.62
CA ILE A 200 24.22 17.93 -10.05
C ILE A 200 23.87 18.22 -8.59
N ALA A 201 24.82 18.71 -7.80
CA ALA A 201 24.64 18.96 -6.36
C ALA A 201 23.64 20.08 -6.05
N ASP A 202 23.59 21.13 -6.89
CA ASP A 202 22.65 22.24 -6.75
C ASP A 202 21.31 22.01 -7.49
N GLY A 203 21.18 20.89 -8.19
CA GLY A 203 19.97 20.49 -8.91
C GLY A 203 19.75 21.24 -10.23
N THR A 204 20.74 21.99 -10.73
CA THR A 204 20.65 22.61 -12.07
C THR A 204 20.79 21.59 -13.20
N ASP A 205 21.49 20.48 -12.97
CA ASP A 205 21.49 19.30 -13.83
C ASP A 205 20.42 18.30 -13.37
N THR A 206 19.31 18.27 -14.11
CA THR A 206 18.19 17.35 -13.89
C THR A 206 18.16 16.17 -14.87
N ALA A 207 19.12 16.10 -15.81
CA ALA A 207 19.17 15.10 -16.86
C ALA A 207 20.12 13.94 -16.52
N SER A 208 21.17 14.20 -15.73
CA SER A 208 22.12 13.19 -15.29
C SER A 208 21.47 12.13 -14.40
N THR A 209 21.77 10.86 -14.68
CA THR A 209 21.29 9.70 -13.89
C THR A 209 22.37 9.07 -13.01
N LYS A 210 23.61 9.55 -13.13
CA LYS A 210 24.76 9.13 -12.31
C LYS A 210 25.78 10.26 -12.22
N LEU A 211 26.71 10.15 -11.27
CA LEU A 211 27.87 11.04 -11.25
C LEU A 211 28.76 10.81 -12.48
N PRO A 212 29.41 11.85 -13.02
CA PRO A 212 30.46 11.68 -14.00
C PRO A 212 31.60 10.83 -13.44
N ASP A 213 32.34 10.14 -14.31
CA ASP A 213 33.52 9.39 -13.87
C ASP A 213 34.65 10.36 -13.50
N ARG A 214 35.36 10.09 -12.40
CA ARG A 214 36.51 10.91 -11.99
C ARG A 214 37.60 10.91 -13.06
N PRO A 215 38.20 12.08 -13.39
CA PRO A 215 39.30 12.15 -14.34
C PRO A 215 40.55 11.46 -13.78
N LYS A 216 41.31 10.79 -14.65
CA LYS A 216 42.53 10.05 -14.25
C LYS A 216 43.68 10.97 -13.87
N ASN A 217 43.79 12.11 -14.57
CA ASN A 217 44.83 13.13 -14.34
C ASN A 217 44.18 14.39 -13.78
N ILE A 218 44.37 14.62 -12.48
CA ILE A 218 43.67 15.68 -11.75
C ILE A 218 44.46 16.99 -11.64
N MET A 219 45.79 16.93 -11.66
CA MET A 219 46.68 18.09 -11.53
C MET A 219 47.57 18.31 -12.77
N SER A 220 48.02 19.54 -12.94
CA SER A 220 49.01 20.02 -13.92
C SER A 220 49.87 21.15 -13.35
#